data_AF-A0A450VE31-F1
#
_entry.id   AF-A0A450VE31-F1
#
_cell.length_a   1.000
_cell.length_b   1.000
_cell.length_c   1.000
_cell.angle_alpha   90.00
_cell.angle_beta   90.00
_cell.angle_gamma   90.00
#
_symmetry.space_group_name_H-M   'P 1'
#
loop_
_entity.id
_entity.type
_entity.pdbx_description
1 polymer ?
#
loop_
_entity_poly.entity_id
_entity_poly.type
_entity_poly.pdbx_seq_one_letter_code
_entity_poly.pdbx_strand_id
1 'polypeptide(L)' 'MKTRTVKSVATDRWKAYSEFLPPTKHVKSKAETYTVEGYNSLVRHYLARFKRKTKCYTKSLEM' A
#
# COMPACT_ATOMS: atom_id res chain seq x y z
N MET A 1 16.85 19.50 -11.94
CA MET A 1 16.10 18.44 -11.22
C MET A 1 16.97 17.92 -10.09
N LYS A 2 16.53 17.97 -8.82
CA LYS A 2 17.28 17.35 -7.71
C LYS A 2 17.19 15.82 -7.84
N THR A 3 18.33 15.15 -7.98
CA THR A 3 18.42 13.69 -7.91
C THR A 3 18.25 13.27 -6.46
N ARG A 4 17.13 12.60 -6.14
CA ARG A 4 16.90 12.05 -4.80
C ARG A 4 17.46 10.63 -4.77
N THR A 5 18.46 10.40 -3.94
CA THR A 5 19.00 9.06 -3.70
C THR A 5 18.03 8.28 -2.82
N VAL A 6 17.40 7.25 -3.38
CA VAL A 6 16.52 6.34 -2.63
C VAL A 6 17.38 5.32 -1.87
N LYS A 7 17.27 5.31 -0.54
CA LYS A 7 18.03 4.42 0.35
C LYS A 7 17.50 2.98 0.33
N SER A 8 16.19 2.81 0.47
CA SER A 8 15.53 1.51 0.49
C SER A 8 14.15 1.61 -0.15
N VAL A 9 13.69 0.50 -0.72
CA VAL A 9 12.38 0.36 -1.33
C VAL A 9 11.69 -0.84 -0.69
N ALA A 10 10.56 -0.59 -0.04
CA ALA A 10 9.72 -1.64 0.49
C ALA A 10 8.64 -2.01 -0.52
N THR A 11 8.45 -3.30 -0.77
CA THR A 11 7.35 -3.78 -1.62
C THR A 11 6.66 -4.98 -1.00
N ASP A 12 5.52 -5.34 -1.58
CA ASP A 12 4.91 -6.63 -1.30
C ASP A 12 5.81 -7.80 -1.75
N ARG A 13 5.36 -9.03 -1.46
CA ARG A 13 6.09 -10.26 -1.81
C ARG A 13 5.85 -10.72 -3.25
N TRP A 14 5.44 -9.85 -4.16
CA TRP A 14 5.27 -10.23 -5.55
C TRP A 14 6.63 -10.53 -6.20
N LYS A 15 6.71 -11.66 -6.90
CA LYS A 15 7.93 -12.19 -7.52
C LYS A 15 8.61 -11.17 -8.45
N ALA A 16 7.82 -10.41 -9.21
CA ALA A 16 8.31 -9.41 -10.14
C ALA A 16 9.23 -8.35 -9.47
N TYR A 17 8.92 -7.93 -8.24
CA TYR A 17 9.75 -6.96 -7.53
C TYR A 17 11.10 -7.53 -7.12
N SER A 18 11.17 -8.83 -6.85
CA SER A 18 12.43 -9.50 -6.49
C SER A 18 13.37 -9.64 -7.68
N GLU A 19 12.82 -9.66 -8.89
CA GLU A 19 13.59 -9.73 -10.14
C GLU A 19 14.04 -8.34 -10.62
N PHE A 20 13.24 -7.30 -10.33
CA PHE A 20 13.51 -5.94 -10.79
C PHE A 20 14.32 -5.09 -9.82
N LEU A 21 14.13 -5.26 -8.50
CA LEU A 21 14.81 -4.45 -7.50
C LEU A 21 16.13 -5.08 -7.04
N PRO A 22 17.16 -4.27 -6.80
CA PRO A 22 18.41 -4.78 -6.23
C PRO A 22 18.16 -5.31 -4.81
N PRO A 23 18.58 -6.55 -4.49
CA PRO A 23 18.28 -7.19 -3.19
C PRO A 23 18.86 -6.43 -2.00
N THR A 24 19.91 -5.63 -2.21
CA THR A 24 20.54 -4.78 -1.18
C THR A 24 19.67 -3.60 -0.74
N LYS A 25 18.73 -3.17 -1.57
CA LYS A 25 17.83 -2.04 -1.27
C LYS A 25 16.37 -2.48 -1.14
N HIS A 26 16.08 -3.74 -1.46
CA HIS A 26 14.73 -4.28 -1.47
C HIS A 26 14.36 -4.86 -0.11
N VAL A 27 13.36 -4.26 0.53
CA VAL A 27 12.78 -4.78 1.76
C VAL A 27 11.41 -5.39 1.45
N LYS A 28 11.25 -6.67 1.77
CA LYS A 28 9.98 -7.39 1.58
C LYS A 28 9.25 -7.47 2.91
N SER A 29 8.54 -6.43 3.30
CA SER A 29 7.75 -6.46 4.51
C SER A 29 6.40 -5.79 4.34
N LYS A 30 5.42 -6.38 5.03
CA LYS A 30 4.06 -5.88 5.10
C LYS A 30 3.94 -4.68 6.04
N ALA A 31 4.86 -4.58 7.00
CA ALA A 31 4.88 -3.51 8.00
C ALA A 31 5.29 -2.16 7.39
N GLU A 32 5.99 -2.14 6.25
CA GLU A 32 6.29 -0.88 5.55
C GLU A 32 5.23 -0.52 4.49
N THR A 33 4.43 -1.49 4.01
CA THR A 33 3.43 -1.28 2.94
C THR A 33 2.02 -0.96 3.45
N TYR A 34 1.81 -0.92 4.77
CA TYR A 34 0.48 -0.66 5.36
C TYR A 34 -0.15 0.67 4.91
N THR A 35 0.67 1.69 4.64
CA THR A 35 0.23 3.01 4.16
C THR A 35 -0.36 2.92 2.74
N VAL A 36 0.33 2.21 1.85
CA VAL A 36 -0.11 1.95 0.46
C VAL A 36 -1.39 1.12 0.44
N GLU A 37 -1.46 0.08 1.29
CA GLU A 37 -2.68 -0.72 1.47
C GLU A 37 -3.86 0.13 1.98
N GLY A 38 -3.60 1.01 2.96
CA GLY A 38 -4.58 1.95 3.50
C GLY A 38 -5.09 2.92 2.44
N TYR A 39 -4.20 3.49 1.63
CA TYR A 39 -4.56 4.41 0.55
C TYR A 39 -5.41 3.73 -0.53
N ASN A 40 -5.01 2.52 -0.94
CA ASN A 40 -5.80 1.69 -1.86
C ASN A 40 -7.18 1.35 -1.30
N SER A 41 -7.32 1.20 0.02
CA SER A 41 -8.62 1.02 0.68
C SER A 41 -9.50 2.27 0.60
N LEU A 42 -8.93 3.48 0.71
CA LEU A 42 -9.67 4.75 0.60
C LEU A 42 -10.17 4.99 -0.83
N VAL A 43 -9.32 4.74 -1.83
CA VAL A 43 -9.68 4.89 -3.25
C VAL A 43 -10.89 4.01 -3.60
N ARG A 44 -10.92 2.77 -3.08
CA ARG A 44 -12.07 1.86 -3.23
C ARG A 44 -13.29 2.27 -2.41
N HIS A 45 -13.12 3.06 -1.35
CA HIS A 45 -14.21 3.59 -0.53
C HIS A 45 -15.00 4.67 -1.23
N TYR A 46 -14.33 5.63 -1.87
CA TYR A 46 -14.97 6.83 -2.40
C TYR A 46 -15.44 6.71 -3.85
N LEU A 47 -14.84 5.84 -4.65
CA LEU A 47 -15.15 5.77 -6.09
C LEU A 47 -16.27 4.77 -6.41
N ALA A 48 -17.40 5.29 -6.92
CA ALA A 48 -18.61 4.53 -7.25
C ALA A 48 -18.41 3.43 -8.31
N ARG A 49 -17.38 3.55 -9.15
CA ARG A 49 -17.06 2.57 -10.21
C ARG A 49 -16.20 1.39 -9.74
N PHE A 50 -15.87 1.32 -8.44
CA PHE A 50 -15.30 0.13 -7.77
C PHE A 50 -16.30 -0.43 -6.74
N LYS A 51 -17.18 -1.33 -7.19
CA LYS A 51 -18.51 -1.66 -6.63
C LYS A 51 -18.65 -1.99 -5.12
N ARG A 52 -17.55 -2.21 -4.40
CA ARG A 52 -17.21 -1.82 -3.00
C ARG A 52 -16.19 -2.82 -2.40
N LYS A 53 -15.15 -2.31 -1.75
CA LYS A 53 -14.31 -3.05 -0.76
C LYS A 53 -14.21 -2.21 0.52
N THR A 54 -15.35 -1.60 0.84
CA THR A 54 -15.44 -0.34 1.57
C THR A 54 -15.64 -0.55 3.05
N LYS A 55 -15.01 0.33 3.81
CA LYS A 55 -15.30 0.55 5.22
C LYS A 55 -16.52 1.45 5.37
N CYS A 56 -17.70 0.96 5.02
CA CYS A 56 -18.93 1.66 5.38
C CYS A 56 -19.24 1.36 6.84
N TYR A 57 -18.83 2.26 7.74
CA TYR A 57 -19.14 2.16 9.18
C TYR A 57 -19.89 3.39 9.66
N THR A 58 -20.89 3.17 10.52
CA THR A 58 -21.15 4.02 11.69
C THR A 58 -20.64 3.26 12.92
N LYS A 59 -19.97 3.94 13.85
CA LYS A 59 -19.08 3.35 14.88
C LYS A 59 -19.60 3.48 16.33
N SER A 60 -20.83 3.12 16.60
CA SER A 60 -21.33 3.16 17.99
C SER A 60 -20.64 2.11 18.88
N LEU A 61 -20.40 2.42 20.15
CA LEU A 61 -19.97 1.44 21.17
C LEU A 61 -21.18 0.66 21.73
N GLU A 62 -22.30 1.36 21.91
CA GLU A 62 -23.71 0.94 21.80
C GLU A 62 -24.45 2.07 21.06
N MET A 63 -25.66 1.83 20.53
CA MET A 63 -26.36 2.73 19.60
C MET A 63 -26.72 4.10 20.19
#